data_AF-A0A962G4Y9-F1
#
_entry.id   AF-A0A962G4Y9-F1
#
_cell.length_a   1.000
_cell.length_b   1.000
_cell.length_c   1.000
_cell.angle_alpha   90.00
_cell.angle_beta   90.00
_cell.angle_gamma   90.00
#
_symmetry.space_group_name_H-M   'P 1'
#
loop_
_entity.id
_entity.type
_entity.pdbx_description
1 polymer ?
#
loop_
_entity_poly.entity_id
_entity_poly.type
_entity_poly.pdbx_seq_one_letter_code
_entity_poly.pdbx_strand_id
1 'polypeptide(L)' 'KIYANEGVAQMLFFESDEVCDTSYKDRGGKYQGQRGVTLPRT' A
#
# COMPACT_ATOMS: atom_id res chain seq x y z
N LYS A 1 -15.46 -10.61 18.14
CA LYS A 1 -14.11 -10.24 18.63
C LYS A 1 -13.18 -10.29 17.43
N ILE A 2 -12.27 -9.33 17.30
CA ILE A 2 -11.19 -9.37 16.30
C ILE A 2 -9.96 -9.90 17.02
N TYR A 3 -9.25 -10.84 16.41
CA TYR A 3 -8.09 -11.50 17.00
C TYR A 3 -6.81 -11.15 16.22
N ALA A 4 -5.73 -10.93 16.95
CA ALA A 4 -4.43 -10.70 16.34
C ALA A 4 -4.04 -11.91 15.47
N ASN A 5 -3.53 -11.62 14.27
CA ASN A 5 -3.09 -12.61 13.27
C ASN A 5 -4.21 -13.48 12.67
N GLU A 6 -5.49 -13.16 12.87
CA GLU A 6 -6.55 -13.78 12.06
C GLU A 6 -6.51 -13.26 10.61
N GLY A 7 -6.84 -14.13 9.65
CA GLY A 7 -6.89 -13.72 8.24
C GLY A 7 -7.92 -12.62 8.03
N VAL A 8 -7.48 -11.46 7.54
CA VAL A 8 -8.34 -10.26 7.41
C VAL A 8 -8.57 -9.84 5.96
N ALA A 9 -7.65 -10.18 5.05
CA ALA A 9 -7.73 -9.84 3.64
C ALA A 9 -6.76 -10.71 2.81
N GLN A 10 -6.95 -10.67 1.49
CA GLN A 10 -6.02 -11.21 0.51
C GLN A 10 -5.69 -10.12 -0.51
N MET A 11 -4.46 -10.13 -1.00
CA MET A 11 -3.99 -9.22 -2.04
C MET A 11 -3.96 -9.97 -3.36
N LEU A 12 -4.56 -9.37 -4.37
CA LEU A 12 -4.46 -9.82 -5.76
C LEU A 12 -3.56 -8.83 -6.49
N PHE A 13 -2.61 -9.36 -7.25
CA PHE A 13 -1.70 -8.56 -8.06
C PHE A 13 -2.10 -8.67 -9.52
N PHE A 14 -2.15 -7.54 -10.20
CA PHE A 14 -2.42 -7.45 -11.62
C PHE A 14 -1.18 -6.86 -12.30
N GLU A 15 -0.82 -7.45 -13.43
CA GLU A 15 0.29 -6.97 -14.25
C GLU A 15 -0.17 -5.80 -15.14
N SER A 16 0.77 -4.91 -15.44
CA SER A 16 0.63 -3.87 -16.45
C SER A 16 1.46 -4.30 -17.65
N ASP A 17 0.96 -4.04 -18.85
CA ASP A 17 1.73 -4.28 -20.08
C ASP A 17 2.90 -3.30 -20.25
N GLU A 18 2.92 -2.21 -19.47
CA GLU A 18 3.91 -1.15 -19.54
C GLU A 18 4.47 -0.76 -18.16
N VAL A 19 5.71 -0.29 -18.12
CA VAL A 19 6.34 0.26 -16.92
C VAL A 19 5.65 1.57 -16.51
N CYS A 20 5.48 1.81 -15.21
CA CYS A 20 4.92 3.06 -14.72
C CYS A 20 5.83 4.25 -15.08
N ASP A 21 5.28 5.27 -15.76
CA ASP A 21 5.99 6.53 -16.04
C ASP A 21 6.50 7.24 -14.78
N THR A 22 5.77 7.12 -13.67
CA THR A 22 6.17 7.63 -12.36
C THR A 22 5.68 6.66 -11.29
N SER A 23 6.60 6.01 -10.58
CA SER A 23 6.22 5.10 -9.51
C SER A 23 5.72 5.87 -8.27
N TYR A 24 5.02 5.18 -7.36
CA TYR A 24 4.62 5.77 -6.08
C TYR A 24 5.84 6.27 -5.27
N LYS A 25 6.99 5.60 -5.42
CA LYS A 25 8.28 6.01 -4.85
C LYS A 25 8.77 7.32 -5.49
N ASP A 26 8.79 7.41 -6.81
CA ASP A 26 9.30 8.59 -7.54
C ASP A 26 8.43 9.82 -7.28
N ARG A 27 7.13 9.63 -7.11
CA ARG A 27 6.19 10.70 -6.72
C ARG A 27 6.44 11.25 -5.31
N GLY A 28 7.30 10.64 -4.49
CA GLY A 28 7.43 10.98 -3.08
C GLY A 28 6.12 10.71 -2.33
N GLY A 29 5.48 9.58 -2.62
CA GLY A 29 4.15 9.24 -2.15
C GLY A 29 3.96 9.45 -0.65
N LYS A 30 2.84 10.11 -0.30
CA LYS A 30 2.47 10.54 1.06
C LYS A 30 2.66 9.50 2.17
N TYR A 31 2.54 8.21 1.83
CA TYR A 31 2.57 7.07 2.75
C TYR A 31 3.62 6.02 2.37
N GLN A 32 4.64 6.39 1.57
CA GLN A 32 5.74 5.49 1.23
C GLN A 32 6.46 5.04 2.50
N GLY A 33 6.62 3.73 2.70
CA GLY A 33 7.34 3.16 3.85
C GLY A 33 6.55 3.12 5.17
N GLN A 34 5.22 3.21 5.12
CA GLN A 34 4.35 3.07 6.30
C GLN A 34 4.52 1.71 7.01
N ARG A 35 4.68 1.72 8.35
CA ARG A 35 4.90 0.50 9.18
C ARG A 35 3.74 0.12 10.10
N GLY A 36 2.70 0.94 10.17
CA GLY A 36 1.55 0.75 11.05
C GLY A 36 0.37 1.60 10.62
N VAL A 37 -0.63 1.77 11.47
CA VAL A 37 -1.79 2.62 11.17
C VAL A 37 -1.36 4.09 11.16
N THR A 38 -1.61 4.80 10.05
CA THR A 38 -1.21 6.21 9.87
C THR A 38 -2.44 7.07 9.68
N LEU A 39 -2.51 8.19 10.42
CA LEU A 39 -3.59 9.17 10.27
C LEU A 39 -3.47 9.92 8.93
N PRO A 40 -4.58 10.45 8.38
CA PRO A 40 -4.54 11.24 7.16
C PRO A 40 -3.62 12.45 7.32
N ARG A 41 -2.67 12.60 6.41
CA ARG A 41 -1.93 13.87 6.24
C ARG A 41 -2.75 14.78 5.32
N THR A 42 -2.53 16.09 5.31
CA THR A 42 -3.01 17.00 4.24
C THR A 42 -1.97 17.06 3.14
#